data_AF-A0A7S1AD00-F1
#
_entry.id   AF-A0A7S1AD00-F1
#
_cell.length_a   1.000
_cell.length_b   1.000
_cell.length_c   1.000
_cell.angle_alpha   90.00
_cell.angle_beta   90.00
_cell.angle_gamma   90.00
#
_symmetry.space_group_name_H-M   'P 1'
#
loop_
_entity.id
_entity.type
_entity.pdbx_description
1 polymer ?
#
loop_
_entity_poly.entity_id
_entity_poly.type
_entity_poly.pdbx_seq_one_letter_code
_entity_poly.pdbx_strand_id
1 'polypeptide(L)'
;LKPLESYLLPLWELPAGASQSFCTMSCCFEWLSSRRPTPKVKVEKGWTEAHVGVASSAGVPREAFVRSCMKSAPREERTRENYAQYVNELFEMASALTVPHKADLGRHAFSYAYLLKDEFHGTGCEDALQFVATTKPRDPLSELRLDFDADWAAVPKDGTGRVSASAFKQFFVQKFAEDLAPEVENPYEEFLDLCFNACLSMVPGSESALEGRSFRYGALLAGEFSLSGEGSCPSDVLKIT
;
A
#
# COMPACT_ATOMS: atom_id res chain seq x y z
N LEU A 1 19.56 -73.49 -16.74
CA LEU A 1 20.64 -72.59 -16.28
C LEU A 1 20.46 -72.39 -14.78
N LYS A 2 21.55 -72.57 -14.02
CA LYS A 2 21.61 -72.68 -12.55
C LYS A 2 21.10 -71.42 -11.80
N PRO A 3 20.65 -71.55 -10.54
CA PRO A 3 20.38 -70.44 -9.63
C PRO A 3 21.68 -70.00 -8.92
N LEU A 4 21.81 -68.71 -8.59
CA LEU A 4 22.86 -68.16 -7.73
C LEU A 4 22.18 -67.12 -6.83
N GLU A 5 21.79 -67.53 -5.61
CA GLU A 5 22.58 -67.48 -4.37
C GLU A 5 22.93 -66.05 -3.94
N SER A 6 22.32 -65.71 -2.81
CA SER A 6 22.61 -64.62 -1.90
C SER A 6 24.08 -64.56 -1.50
N TYR A 7 24.68 -63.37 -1.64
CA TYR A 7 25.88 -63.00 -0.91
C TYR A 7 25.60 -61.70 -0.15
N LEU A 8 25.33 -61.84 1.15
CA LEU A 8 25.53 -60.81 2.15
C LEU A 8 27.03 -60.74 2.46
N LEU A 9 27.65 -59.59 2.27
CA LEU A 9 28.98 -59.24 2.80
C LEU A 9 28.97 -57.76 3.26
N PRO A 10 29.85 -57.38 4.20
CA PRO A 10 29.47 -56.54 5.34
C PRO A 10 29.66 -55.03 5.18
N LEU A 11 29.01 -54.34 6.10
CA LEU A 11 28.90 -52.91 6.32
C LEU A 11 30.20 -52.31 6.91
N TRP A 12 31.23 -52.07 6.10
CA TRP A 12 32.25 -51.01 6.31
C TRP A 12 33.36 -51.08 5.24
N GLU A 13 33.41 -50.10 4.34
CA GLU A 13 34.62 -49.44 3.77
C GLU A 13 34.17 -48.47 2.65
N LEU A 14 34.53 -47.20 2.80
CA LEU A 14 34.13 -46.06 1.93
C LEU A 14 34.93 -46.06 0.60
N PRO A 15 34.45 -45.34 -0.44
CA PRO A 15 34.90 -43.96 -0.57
C PRO A 15 33.76 -42.97 -0.83
N ALA A 16 33.85 -41.83 -0.16
CA ALA A 16 33.04 -40.65 -0.40
C ALA A 16 33.23 -40.14 -1.83
N GLY A 17 32.12 -39.95 -2.55
CA GLY A 17 32.14 -39.22 -3.82
C GLY A 17 31.26 -39.82 -4.91
N ALA A 18 29.94 -39.74 -4.75
CA ALA A 18 28.96 -39.64 -5.85
C ALA A 18 27.54 -39.61 -5.25
N SER A 19 27.15 -38.47 -4.66
CA SER A 19 25.71 -38.23 -4.48
C SER A 19 25.15 -37.81 -5.83
N GLN A 20 24.30 -38.67 -6.38
CA GLN A 20 23.50 -38.42 -7.56
C GLN A 20 22.78 -37.07 -7.42
N SER A 21 22.94 -36.23 -8.44
CA SER A 21 22.23 -34.97 -8.58
C SER A 21 20.75 -35.25 -8.84
N PHE A 22 19.95 -35.21 -7.78
CA PHE A 22 18.53 -34.91 -7.84
C PHE A 22 18.34 -33.52 -7.23
N CYS A 23 18.74 -32.50 -7.98
CA CYS A 23 18.48 -31.10 -7.63
C CYS A 23 17.98 -30.37 -8.87
N THR A 24 16.75 -30.68 -9.29
CA THR A 24 16.08 -29.93 -10.35
C THR A 24 14.59 -29.83 -10.02
N MET A 25 14.10 -28.59 -9.95
CA MET A 25 12.69 -28.15 -9.90
C MET A 25 12.00 -27.84 -8.57
N SER A 26 12.59 -28.00 -7.38
CA SER A 26 11.98 -27.45 -6.14
C SER A 26 12.54 -26.07 -5.77
N CYS A 27 13.85 -25.85 -5.92
CA CYS A 27 14.47 -24.56 -5.56
C CYS A 27 14.15 -23.41 -6.53
N CYS A 28 13.80 -23.68 -7.80
CA CYS A 28 13.36 -22.62 -8.71
C CYS A 28 11.99 -22.04 -8.34
N PHE A 29 11.11 -22.84 -7.73
CA PHE A 29 9.78 -22.38 -7.35
C PHE A 29 9.80 -21.55 -6.05
N GLU A 30 10.65 -21.92 -5.09
CA GLU A 30 10.88 -21.10 -3.89
C GLU A 30 11.65 -19.81 -4.19
N TRP A 31 12.59 -19.83 -5.13
CA TRP A 31 13.30 -18.61 -5.54
C TRP A 31 12.38 -17.61 -6.27
N LEU A 32 11.45 -18.08 -7.11
CA LEU A 32 10.45 -17.24 -7.78
C LEU A 32 9.36 -16.72 -6.83
N SER A 33 9.09 -17.42 -5.73
CA SER A 33 8.11 -17.03 -4.69
C SER A 33 8.65 -15.98 -3.71
N SER A 34 9.95 -15.67 -3.75
CA SER A 34 10.63 -14.79 -2.80
C SER A 34 10.54 -13.29 -3.12
N ARG A 35 10.05 -12.92 -4.32
CA ARG A 35 9.89 -11.51 -4.70
C ARG A 35 8.46 -11.07 -4.47
N ARG A 36 8.25 -10.19 -3.48
CA ARG A 36 6.99 -9.44 -3.35
C ARG A 36 6.69 -8.79 -4.72
N PRO A 37 5.48 -8.94 -5.26
CA PRO A 37 5.13 -8.27 -6.52
C PRO A 37 5.34 -6.77 -6.38
N THR A 38 5.86 -6.12 -7.43
CA THR A 38 6.05 -4.67 -7.42
C THR A 38 4.69 -3.96 -7.27
N PRO A 39 4.65 -2.71 -6.75
CA PRO A 39 3.40 -1.96 -6.63
C PRO A 39 2.60 -1.92 -7.94
N LYS A 40 3.27 -1.67 -9.07
CA LYS A 40 2.66 -1.68 -10.40
C LYS A 40 1.96 -3.00 -10.74
N VAL A 41 2.62 -4.15 -10.51
CA VAL A 41 2.03 -5.48 -10.77
C VAL A 41 0.83 -5.74 -9.86
N LYS A 42 0.89 -5.34 -8.59
CA LYS A 42 -0.26 -5.46 -7.67
C LYS A 42 -1.46 -4.66 -8.16
N VAL A 43 -1.22 -3.41 -8.54
CA VAL A 43 -2.26 -2.50 -9.03
C VAL A 43 -2.90 -3.02 -10.32
N GLU A 44 -2.10 -3.51 -11.28
CA GLU A 44 -2.65 -4.06 -12.55
C GLU A 44 -3.62 -5.23 -12.31
N LYS A 45 -3.22 -6.14 -11.41
CA LYS A 45 -4.07 -7.25 -11.01
C LYS A 45 -5.34 -6.75 -10.33
N GLY A 46 -5.21 -5.85 -9.36
CA GLY A 46 -6.32 -5.27 -8.63
C GLY A 46 -7.32 -4.55 -9.53
N TRP A 47 -6.80 -3.77 -10.49
CA TRP A 47 -7.60 -3.03 -11.48
C TRP A 47 -8.42 -3.97 -12.35
N THR A 48 -7.78 -5.02 -12.87
CA THR A 48 -8.43 -6.05 -13.69
C THR A 48 -9.55 -6.74 -12.90
N GLU A 49 -9.28 -7.09 -11.64
CA GLU A 49 -10.27 -7.73 -10.78
C GLU A 49 -11.44 -6.82 -10.40
N ALA A 50 -11.18 -5.53 -10.19
CA ALA A 50 -12.22 -4.54 -9.91
C ALA A 50 -13.12 -4.30 -11.13
N HIS A 51 -12.62 -4.51 -12.35
CA HIS A 51 -13.39 -4.39 -13.58
C HIS A 51 -14.26 -5.60 -13.94
N VAL A 52 -14.27 -6.66 -13.12
CA VAL A 52 -15.19 -7.78 -13.34
C VAL A 52 -16.64 -7.27 -13.17
N GLY A 53 -17.38 -7.21 -14.29
CA GLY A 53 -18.75 -6.68 -14.34
C GLY A 53 -18.84 -5.15 -14.48
N VAL A 54 -17.72 -4.47 -14.74
CA VAL A 54 -17.66 -3.02 -15.02
C VAL A 54 -17.09 -2.83 -16.43
N ALA A 55 -17.60 -1.84 -17.17
CA ALA A 55 -17.06 -1.55 -18.50
C ALA A 55 -15.58 -1.13 -18.40
N SER A 56 -14.72 -1.66 -19.27
CA SER A 56 -13.26 -1.41 -19.21
C SER A 56 -12.84 0.05 -19.42
N SER A 57 -13.74 0.88 -19.94
CA SER A 57 -13.54 2.32 -20.15
C SER A 57 -14.12 3.19 -19.02
N ALA A 58 -14.85 2.59 -18.07
CA ALA A 58 -15.44 3.31 -16.94
C ALA A 58 -14.45 3.39 -15.77
N GLY A 59 -14.67 4.33 -14.85
CA GLY A 59 -13.99 4.27 -13.55
C GLY A 59 -14.52 3.10 -12.71
N VAL A 60 -13.79 2.77 -11.64
CA VAL A 60 -14.19 1.71 -10.70
C VAL A 60 -15.19 2.29 -9.69
N PRO A 61 -16.45 1.83 -9.65
CA PRO A 61 -17.40 2.26 -8.64
C PRO A 61 -17.07 1.68 -7.26
N ARG A 62 -17.61 2.29 -6.21
CA ARG A 62 -17.37 1.90 -4.80
C ARG A 62 -17.56 0.43 -4.54
N GLU A 63 -18.68 -0.14 -4.96
CA GLU A 63 -19.03 -1.53 -4.70
C GLU A 63 -17.99 -2.48 -5.32
N ALA A 64 -17.46 -2.14 -6.49
CA ALA A 64 -16.44 -2.93 -7.17
C ALA A 64 -15.07 -2.80 -6.49
N PHE A 65 -14.69 -1.58 -6.08
CA PHE A 65 -13.47 -1.34 -5.31
C PHE A 65 -13.47 -2.09 -3.98
N VAL A 66 -14.53 -1.92 -3.18
CA VAL A 66 -14.69 -2.57 -1.88
C VAL A 66 -14.68 -4.09 -2.05
N ARG A 67 -15.47 -4.64 -2.98
CA ARG A 67 -15.48 -6.08 -3.27
C ARG A 67 -14.09 -6.61 -3.62
N SER A 68 -13.31 -5.88 -4.41
CA SER A 68 -11.94 -6.27 -4.76
C SER A 68 -11.02 -6.28 -3.54
N CYS A 69 -11.05 -5.22 -2.72
CA CYS A 69 -10.21 -5.10 -1.53
C CYS A 69 -10.57 -6.11 -0.42
N MET A 70 -11.85 -6.46 -0.28
CA MET A 70 -12.33 -7.38 0.75
C MET A 70 -11.90 -8.85 0.50
N LYS A 71 -11.37 -9.20 -0.67
CA LYS A 71 -10.79 -10.53 -0.92
C LYS A 71 -9.55 -10.81 -0.06
N SER A 72 -8.83 -9.77 0.35
CA SER A 72 -7.68 -9.86 1.25
C SER A 72 -8.02 -9.48 2.69
N ALA A 73 -9.30 -9.38 3.04
CA ALA A 73 -9.70 -8.96 4.38
C ALA A 73 -9.24 -9.98 5.44
N PRO A 74 -8.88 -9.51 6.65
CA PRO A 74 -8.60 -10.37 7.79
C PRO A 74 -9.77 -11.30 8.11
N ARG A 75 -9.46 -12.50 8.63
CA ARG A 75 -10.49 -13.52 8.95
C ARG A 75 -11.25 -13.24 10.23
N GLU A 76 -10.60 -12.57 11.19
CA GLU A 76 -11.18 -12.26 12.49
C GLU A 76 -12.20 -11.14 12.34
N GLU A 77 -13.42 -11.36 12.85
CA GLU A 77 -14.59 -10.57 12.47
C GLU A 77 -14.45 -9.08 12.79
N ARG A 78 -13.97 -8.74 13.99
CA ARG A 78 -13.84 -7.32 14.38
C ARG A 78 -12.77 -6.64 13.54
N THR A 79 -11.65 -7.30 13.29
CA THR A 79 -10.61 -6.78 12.40
C THR A 79 -11.11 -6.66 10.96
N ARG A 80 -11.97 -7.59 10.50
CA ARG A 80 -12.60 -7.55 9.18
C ARG A 80 -13.55 -6.36 9.01
N GLU A 81 -14.33 -6.04 10.03
CA GLU A 81 -15.21 -4.86 10.06
C GLU A 81 -14.40 -3.56 10.02
N ASN A 82 -13.35 -3.45 10.85
CA ASN A 82 -12.45 -2.29 10.84
C ASN A 82 -11.74 -2.13 9.49
N TYR A 83 -11.32 -3.24 8.86
CA TYR A 83 -10.74 -3.22 7.53
C TYR A 83 -11.75 -2.76 6.47
N ALA A 84 -13.01 -3.18 6.56
CA ALA A 84 -14.06 -2.71 5.66
C ALA A 84 -14.30 -1.20 5.80
N GLN A 85 -14.29 -0.67 7.03
CA GLN A 85 -14.37 0.77 7.27
C GLN A 85 -13.19 1.51 6.63
N TYR A 86 -11.96 1.04 6.88
CA TYR A 86 -10.75 1.60 6.29
C TYR A 86 -10.79 1.62 4.75
N VAL A 87 -11.23 0.53 4.11
CA VAL A 87 -11.37 0.45 2.65
C VAL A 87 -12.40 1.45 2.13
N ASN A 88 -13.51 1.69 2.84
CA ASN A 88 -14.48 2.70 2.43
C ASN A 88 -13.89 4.12 2.54
N GLU A 89 -13.14 4.41 3.60
CA GLU A 89 -12.47 5.71 3.76
C GLU A 89 -11.39 5.93 2.71
N LEU A 90 -10.65 4.88 2.31
CA LEU A 90 -9.74 4.93 1.17
C LEU A 90 -10.47 5.26 -0.14
N PHE A 91 -11.69 4.74 -0.35
CA PHE A 91 -12.48 5.11 -1.51
C PHE A 91 -12.91 6.58 -1.47
N GLU A 92 -13.45 7.07 -0.35
CA GLU A 92 -13.86 8.47 -0.21
C GLU A 92 -12.68 9.41 -0.48
N MET A 93 -11.54 9.15 0.15
CA MET A 93 -10.32 9.92 -0.05
C MET A 93 -9.90 9.92 -1.52
N ALA A 94 -9.83 8.74 -2.15
CA ALA A 94 -9.36 8.65 -3.53
C ALA A 94 -10.33 9.29 -4.53
N SER A 95 -11.62 9.31 -4.22
CA SER A 95 -12.65 9.98 -5.02
C SER A 95 -12.48 11.51 -5.05
N ALA A 96 -11.79 12.06 -4.05
CA ALA A 96 -11.54 13.48 -3.85
C ALA A 96 -10.13 13.94 -4.29
N LEU A 97 -9.34 13.09 -4.95
CA LEU A 97 -8.00 13.46 -5.46
C LEU A 97 -8.00 14.55 -6.54
N THR A 98 -9.14 14.74 -7.22
CA THR A 98 -9.33 15.76 -8.25
C THR A 98 -10.55 16.62 -7.94
N VAL A 99 -10.51 17.87 -8.40
CA VAL A 99 -11.68 18.76 -8.41
C VAL A 99 -12.26 18.81 -9.84
N PRO A 100 -13.58 18.59 -10.03
CA PRO A 100 -14.54 18.14 -9.02
C PRO A 100 -14.32 16.68 -8.60
N HIS A 101 -14.84 16.33 -7.40
CA HIS A 101 -14.83 14.95 -6.89
C HIS A 101 -15.52 14.00 -7.87
N LYS A 102 -14.99 12.78 -7.99
CA LYS A 102 -15.53 11.76 -8.91
C LYS A 102 -16.30 10.71 -8.14
N ALA A 103 -17.40 10.23 -8.69
CA ALA A 103 -18.18 9.15 -8.07
C ALA A 103 -17.52 7.77 -8.23
N ASP A 104 -16.60 7.65 -9.18
CA ASP A 104 -15.84 6.44 -9.49
C ASP A 104 -14.33 6.73 -9.53
N LEU A 105 -13.52 5.68 -9.35
CA LEU A 105 -12.07 5.82 -9.33
C LEU A 105 -11.51 5.60 -10.73
N GLY A 106 -10.90 6.66 -11.27
CA GLY A 106 -9.97 6.52 -12.39
C GLY A 106 -8.74 5.71 -11.99
N ARG A 107 -7.90 5.36 -12.96
CA ARG A 107 -6.75 4.48 -12.73
C ARG A 107 -5.81 5.01 -11.66
N HIS A 108 -5.53 6.30 -11.65
CA HIS A 108 -4.68 6.94 -10.65
C HIS A 108 -5.22 6.80 -9.23
N ALA A 109 -6.43 7.31 -8.99
CA ALA A 109 -7.09 7.22 -7.69
C ALA A 109 -7.23 5.78 -7.18
N PHE A 110 -7.60 4.86 -8.06
CA PHE A 110 -7.66 3.44 -7.73
C PHE A 110 -6.30 2.90 -7.28
N SER A 111 -5.23 3.26 -7.97
CA SER A 111 -3.89 2.69 -7.74
C SER A 111 -3.39 3.01 -6.34
N TYR A 112 -3.53 4.27 -5.90
CA TYR A 112 -3.12 4.69 -4.56
C TYR A 112 -3.99 4.06 -3.47
N ALA A 113 -5.32 4.13 -3.60
CA ALA A 113 -6.23 3.50 -2.65
C ALA A 113 -5.98 1.98 -2.53
N TYR A 114 -5.78 1.31 -3.66
CA TYR A 114 -5.58 -0.13 -3.70
C TYR A 114 -4.23 -0.56 -3.12
N LEU A 115 -3.17 0.24 -3.25
CA LEU A 115 -1.90 -0.03 -2.57
C LEU A 115 -2.04 0.15 -1.06
N LEU A 116 -2.69 1.23 -0.62
CA LEU A 116 -2.81 1.54 0.80
C LEU A 116 -3.65 0.51 1.57
N LYS A 117 -4.58 -0.21 0.93
CA LYS A 117 -5.33 -1.28 1.60
C LYS A 117 -4.41 -2.29 2.31
N ASP A 118 -3.22 -2.54 1.76
CA ASP A 118 -2.26 -3.51 2.32
C ASP A 118 -1.54 -2.97 3.57
N GLU A 119 -1.71 -1.69 3.90
CA GLU A 119 -1.07 -1.01 5.03
C GLU A 119 -1.88 -1.06 6.31
N PHE A 120 -3.10 -1.60 6.24
CA PHE A 120 -3.94 -1.82 7.41
C PHE A 120 -3.26 -2.72 8.44
N HIS A 121 -3.23 -2.27 9.69
CA HIS A 121 -2.65 -3.01 10.79
C HIS A 121 -3.47 -4.28 11.08
N GLY A 122 -2.80 -5.44 11.04
CA GLY A 122 -3.44 -6.74 11.22
C GLY A 122 -3.58 -7.57 9.94
N THR A 123 -3.09 -7.08 8.80
CA THR A 123 -3.00 -7.86 7.55
C THR A 123 -1.70 -8.66 7.41
N GLY A 124 -0.67 -8.33 8.21
CA GLY A 124 0.66 -8.96 8.13
C GLY A 124 1.55 -8.46 6.97
N CYS A 125 1.06 -7.51 6.16
CA CYS A 125 1.79 -6.89 5.04
C CYS A 125 2.13 -5.41 5.30
N GLU A 126 2.14 -5.02 6.57
CA GLU A 126 2.34 -3.64 7.01
C GLU A 126 3.67 -3.04 6.51
N ASP A 127 3.61 -1.77 6.13
CA ASP A 127 4.71 -0.98 5.58
C ASP A 127 5.23 -1.53 4.25
N ALA A 128 4.33 -1.82 3.31
CA ALA A 128 4.68 -2.44 2.02
C ALA A 128 5.59 -1.54 1.16
N LEU A 129 5.46 -0.21 1.29
CA LEU A 129 6.34 0.78 0.66
C LEU A 129 7.60 1.11 1.50
N GLN A 130 7.70 0.55 2.70
CA GLN A 130 8.85 0.64 3.60
C GLN A 130 9.15 2.07 4.07
N PHE A 131 8.11 2.88 4.30
CA PHE A 131 8.24 4.26 4.77
C PHE A 131 8.69 4.37 6.23
N VAL A 132 8.47 3.33 7.05
CA VAL A 132 8.96 3.27 8.45
C VAL A 132 10.00 2.18 8.69
N ALA A 133 10.47 1.51 7.64
CA ALA A 133 11.49 0.48 7.75
C ALA A 133 12.78 1.03 8.39
N THR A 134 13.28 0.32 9.41
CA THR A 134 14.53 0.67 10.11
C THR A 134 15.73 0.72 9.17
N THR A 135 15.75 -0.16 8.16
CA THR A 135 16.75 -0.14 7.08
C THR A 135 16.03 0.15 5.77
N LYS A 136 16.14 1.41 5.32
CA LYS A 136 15.51 1.87 4.07
C LYS A 136 16.22 1.26 2.86
N PRO A 137 15.49 0.65 1.92
CA PRO A 137 16.08 0.15 0.69
C PRO A 137 16.59 1.32 -0.16
N ARG A 138 17.63 1.05 -0.95
CA ARG A 138 18.10 1.97 -2.00
C ARG A 138 17.40 1.63 -3.30
N ASP A 139 16.24 2.23 -3.49
CA ASP A 139 15.37 2.03 -4.65
C ASP A 139 14.80 3.38 -5.14
N PRO A 140 13.97 3.41 -6.20
CA PRO A 140 13.40 4.65 -6.73
C PRO A 140 12.54 5.46 -5.74
N LEU A 141 12.13 4.90 -4.60
CA LEU A 141 11.36 5.61 -3.58
C LEU A 141 12.24 6.23 -2.49
N SER A 142 13.56 6.06 -2.55
CA SER A 142 14.48 6.49 -1.48
C SER A 142 14.32 7.96 -1.08
N GLU A 143 14.24 8.86 -2.06
CA GLU A 143 14.06 10.30 -1.83
C GLU A 143 12.72 10.58 -1.16
N LEU A 144 11.65 9.95 -1.66
CA LEU A 144 10.32 10.07 -1.06
C LEU A 144 10.30 9.64 0.41
N ARG A 145 11.04 8.58 0.77
CA ARG A 145 11.15 8.15 2.17
C ARG A 145 11.91 9.16 3.04
N LEU A 146 12.86 9.91 2.47
CA LEU A 146 13.59 10.95 3.20
C LEU A 146 12.71 12.18 3.39
N ASP A 147 11.96 12.56 2.36
CA ASP A 147 11.01 13.68 2.42
C ASP A 147 9.95 13.43 3.50
N PHE A 148 9.37 12.23 3.55
CA PHE A 148 8.37 11.89 4.57
C PHE A 148 8.95 11.76 5.99
N ASP A 149 10.24 11.44 6.13
CA ASP A 149 10.92 11.53 7.43
C ASP A 149 11.12 12.97 7.87
N ALA A 150 11.48 13.85 6.94
CA ALA A 150 11.63 15.27 7.21
C ALA A 150 10.28 15.89 7.58
N ASP A 151 9.22 15.56 6.86
CA ASP A 151 7.85 15.97 7.19
C ASP A 151 7.45 15.50 8.59
N TRP A 152 7.69 14.22 8.89
CA TRP A 152 7.42 13.66 10.21
C TRP A 152 8.23 14.35 11.30
N ALA A 153 9.47 14.74 11.04
CA ALA A 153 10.28 15.46 12.00
C ALA A 153 9.75 16.89 12.25
N ALA A 154 9.31 17.57 11.19
CA ALA A 154 8.89 18.97 11.22
C ALA A 154 7.46 19.18 11.76
N VAL A 155 6.53 18.26 11.49
CA VAL A 155 5.13 18.43 11.88
C VAL A 155 4.98 18.50 13.41
N PRO A 156 4.20 19.46 13.94
CA PRO A 156 3.89 19.54 15.37
C PRO A 156 3.22 18.27 15.88
N LYS A 157 3.64 17.82 17.07
CA LYS A 157 3.09 16.64 17.74
C LYS A 157 2.42 17.03 19.04
N ASP A 158 1.41 16.27 19.44
CA ASP A 158 0.77 16.39 20.74
C ASP A 158 1.65 15.86 21.88
N GLY A 159 1.14 15.91 23.11
CA GLY A 159 1.86 15.43 24.29
C GLY A 159 2.18 13.93 24.30
N THR A 160 1.65 13.16 23.34
CA THR A 160 1.93 11.72 23.14
C THR A 160 2.88 11.46 21.97
N GLY A 161 3.35 12.50 21.29
CA GLY A 161 4.22 12.38 20.12
C GLY A 161 3.47 12.04 18.83
N ARG A 162 2.15 12.29 18.76
CA ARG A 162 1.29 12.01 17.60
C ARG A 162 0.79 13.29 16.95
N VAL A 163 0.28 13.18 15.72
CA VAL A 163 -0.16 14.34 14.93
C VAL A 163 -1.69 14.42 14.91
N SER A 164 -2.25 15.54 15.38
CA SER A 164 -3.70 15.81 15.32
C SER A 164 -4.16 16.15 13.90
N ALA A 165 -5.46 16.07 13.64
CA ALA A 165 -6.05 16.48 12.35
C ALA A 165 -5.70 17.93 11.98
N SER A 166 -5.78 18.84 12.95
CA SER A 166 -5.43 20.25 12.75
C SER A 166 -3.96 20.45 12.38
N ALA A 167 -3.04 19.76 13.07
CA ALA A 167 -1.61 19.85 12.78
C ALA A 167 -1.27 19.25 11.41
N PHE A 168 -1.88 18.11 11.06
CA PHE A 168 -1.74 17.48 9.76
C PHE A 168 -2.18 18.43 8.63
N LYS A 169 -3.40 18.96 8.72
CA LYS A 169 -3.96 19.87 7.72
C LYS A 169 -3.11 21.13 7.57
N GLN A 170 -2.83 21.80 8.68
CA GLN A 170 -2.04 23.05 8.67
C GLN A 170 -0.66 22.82 8.06
N PHE A 171 -0.01 21.70 8.38
CA PHE A 171 1.31 21.37 7.84
C PHE A 171 1.28 21.22 6.32
N PHE A 172 0.33 20.45 5.78
CA PHE A 172 0.28 20.19 4.34
C PHE A 172 -0.25 21.38 3.52
N VAL A 173 -1.18 22.18 4.06
CA VAL A 173 -1.56 23.47 3.44
C VAL A 173 -0.33 24.37 3.33
N GLN A 174 0.45 24.50 4.42
CA GLN A 174 1.67 25.31 4.40
C GLN A 174 2.73 24.74 3.45
N LYS A 175 2.92 23.43 3.44
CA LYS A 175 3.93 22.76 2.61
C LYS A 175 3.69 23.00 1.12
N PHE A 176 2.45 22.99 0.67
CA PHE A 176 2.08 23.15 -0.74
C PHE A 176 1.57 24.55 -1.09
N ALA A 177 1.69 25.53 -0.20
CA ALA A 177 1.14 26.87 -0.38
C ALA A 177 1.61 27.58 -1.66
N GLU A 178 2.83 27.29 -2.14
CA GLU A 178 3.37 27.89 -3.37
C GLU A 178 2.75 27.27 -4.65
N ASP A 179 2.31 26.02 -4.58
CA ASP A 179 1.74 25.27 -5.71
C ASP A 179 0.20 25.23 -5.69
N LEU A 180 -0.41 25.55 -4.53
CA LEU A 180 -1.84 25.48 -4.28
C LEU A 180 -2.57 26.67 -4.91
N ALA A 181 -3.34 26.42 -5.95
CA ALA A 181 -4.16 27.46 -6.57
C ALA A 181 -5.29 27.91 -5.62
N PRO A 182 -5.60 29.22 -5.51
CA PRO A 182 -6.59 29.73 -4.57
C PRO A 182 -7.99 29.09 -4.71
N GLU A 183 -8.39 28.72 -5.92
CA GLU A 183 -9.68 28.09 -6.21
C GLU A 183 -9.81 26.66 -5.66
N VAL A 184 -8.70 25.98 -5.36
CA VAL A 184 -8.69 24.60 -4.83
C VAL A 184 -8.20 24.51 -3.39
N GLU A 185 -7.96 25.64 -2.71
CA GLU A 185 -7.53 25.66 -1.31
C GLU A 185 -8.55 24.98 -0.38
N ASN A 186 -9.83 25.37 -0.45
CA ASN A 186 -10.89 24.74 0.37
C ASN A 186 -11.07 23.24 0.02
N PRO A 187 -11.19 22.83 -1.27
CA PRO A 187 -11.18 21.41 -1.63
C PRO A 187 -9.96 20.64 -1.11
N TYR A 188 -8.79 21.25 -1.10
CA TYR A 188 -7.58 20.60 -0.59
C TYR A 188 -7.65 20.41 0.93
N GLU A 189 -8.14 21.38 1.68
CA GLU A 189 -8.38 21.21 3.12
C GLU A 189 -9.38 20.10 3.44
N GLU A 190 -10.46 19.98 2.68
CA GLU A 190 -11.44 18.89 2.80
C GLU A 190 -10.80 17.54 2.45
N PHE A 191 -9.99 17.50 1.39
CA PHE A 191 -9.24 16.31 1.02
C PHE A 191 -8.25 15.88 2.11
N LEU A 192 -7.59 16.82 2.78
CA LEU A 192 -6.68 16.54 3.89
C LEU A 192 -7.41 15.93 5.10
N ASP A 193 -8.67 16.29 5.35
CA ASP A 193 -9.50 15.61 6.36
C ASP A 193 -9.78 14.16 5.96
N LEU A 194 -10.07 13.90 4.68
CA LEU A 194 -10.27 12.54 4.17
C LEU A 194 -8.99 11.71 4.25
N CYS A 195 -7.83 12.29 3.93
CA CYS A 195 -6.52 11.67 4.11
C CYS A 195 -6.28 11.29 5.57
N PHE A 196 -6.54 12.22 6.48
CA PHE A 196 -6.36 12.01 7.91
C PHE A 196 -7.25 10.87 8.41
N ASN A 197 -8.54 10.88 8.07
CA ASN A 197 -9.49 9.85 8.50
C ASN A 197 -9.08 8.47 8.00
N ALA A 198 -8.78 8.32 6.71
CA ALA A 198 -8.30 7.06 6.15
C ALA A 198 -7.03 6.57 6.86
N CYS A 199 -6.05 7.46 7.11
CA CYS A 199 -4.82 7.09 7.79
C CYS A 199 -5.00 6.80 9.29
N LEU A 200 -6.02 7.38 9.93
CA LEU A 200 -6.38 7.06 11.31
C LEU A 200 -6.96 5.64 11.39
N SER A 201 -7.84 5.27 10.46
CA SER A 201 -8.44 3.93 10.38
C SER A 201 -7.49 2.83 9.92
N MET A 202 -6.31 3.19 9.40
CA MET A 202 -5.22 2.24 9.13
C MET A 202 -4.82 1.45 10.39
N VAL A 203 -4.95 2.05 11.57
CA VAL A 203 -4.60 1.44 12.86
C VAL A 203 -5.88 1.32 13.72
N PRO A 204 -6.47 0.12 13.82
CA PRO A 204 -7.67 -0.08 14.63
C PRO A 204 -7.49 0.36 16.07
N GLY A 205 -8.46 1.14 16.57
CA GLY A 205 -8.43 1.68 17.93
C GLY A 205 -7.54 2.91 18.12
N SER A 206 -6.98 3.49 17.06
CA SER A 206 -6.42 4.84 17.14
C SER A 206 -7.55 5.85 17.37
N GLU A 207 -7.42 6.72 18.38
CA GLU A 207 -8.55 7.51 18.87
C GLU A 207 -8.69 8.86 18.17
N SER A 208 -7.59 9.55 17.83
CA SER A 208 -7.68 10.94 17.32
C SER A 208 -6.40 11.52 16.71
N ALA A 209 -5.30 10.77 16.64
CA ALA A 209 -4.01 11.29 16.19
C ALA A 209 -3.19 10.23 15.47
N LEU A 210 -2.44 10.64 14.45
CA LEU A 210 -1.61 9.75 13.63
C LEU A 210 -0.27 9.47 14.32
N GLU A 211 0.14 8.21 14.30
CA GLU A 211 1.51 7.82 14.58
C GLU A 211 2.39 7.90 13.32
N GLY A 212 3.70 7.67 13.47
CA GLY A 212 4.68 7.91 12.43
C GLY A 212 4.45 7.19 11.10
N ARG A 213 3.94 5.96 11.10
CA ARG A 213 3.60 5.24 9.86
C ARG A 213 2.35 5.82 9.21
N SER A 214 1.23 5.88 9.92
CA SER A 214 0.00 6.50 9.41
C SER A 214 0.23 7.92 8.86
N PHE A 215 1.05 8.73 9.52
CA PHE A 215 1.40 10.07 9.04
C PHE A 215 2.12 10.03 7.68
N ARG A 216 3.12 9.16 7.50
CA ARG A 216 3.91 9.09 6.25
C ARG A 216 3.06 8.62 5.06
N TYR A 217 2.12 7.72 5.29
CA TYR A 217 1.15 7.34 4.26
C TYR A 217 0.12 8.45 4.01
N GLY A 218 -0.24 9.24 5.02
CA GLY A 218 -1.01 10.47 4.83
C GLY A 218 -0.24 11.51 4.01
N ALA A 219 1.07 11.65 4.23
CA ALA A 219 1.94 12.54 3.48
C ALA A 219 2.01 12.14 2.00
N LEU A 220 2.07 10.83 1.72
CA LEU A 220 1.94 10.31 0.36
C LEU A 220 0.64 10.79 -0.29
N LEU A 221 -0.50 10.55 0.35
CA LEU A 221 -1.81 10.91 -0.20
C LEU A 221 -1.98 12.42 -0.38
N ALA A 222 -1.52 13.22 0.59
CA ALA A 222 -1.58 14.68 0.53
C ALA A 222 -0.89 15.22 -0.74
N GLY A 223 0.22 14.60 -1.16
CA GLY A 223 0.96 14.99 -2.35
C GLY A 223 0.33 14.56 -3.68
N GLU A 224 -0.72 13.75 -3.68
CA GLU A 224 -1.39 13.29 -4.92
C GLU A 224 -2.53 14.20 -5.35
N PHE A 225 -2.94 15.16 -4.54
CA PHE A 225 -4.02 16.07 -4.90
C PHE A 225 -3.67 16.95 -6.10
N SER A 226 -4.66 17.23 -6.95
CA SER A 226 -4.55 18.19 -8.06
C SER A 226 -4.47 19.65 -7.56
N LEU A 227 -3.27 20.13 -7.24
CA LEU A 227 -3.04 21.47 -6.66
C LEU A 227 -3.26 22.65 -7.63
N SER A 228 -3.18 22.43 -8.95
CA SER A 228 -3.18 23.52 -9.96
C SER A 228 -4.55 23.85 -10.57
N GLY A 229 -5.65 23.49 -9.92
CA GLY A 229 -7.00 23.81 -10.39
C GLY A 229 -7.69 22.71 -11.21
N GLU A 230 -8.90 23.00 -11.69
CA GLU A 230 -9.77 22.05 -12.39
C GLU A 230 -9.10 21.50 -13.66
N GLY A 231 -9.13 20.18 -13.83
CA GLY A 231 -8.55 19.49 -14.99
C GLY A 231 -7.03 19.29 -14.94
N SER A 232 -6.34 19.77 -13.89
CA SER A 232 -4.94 19.40 -13.66
C SER A 232 -4.82 17.92 -13.30
N CYS A 233 -3.76 17.27 -13.80
CA CYS A 233 -3.50 15.87 -13.46
C CYS A 233 -2.99 15.80 -12.01
N PRO A 234 -3.48 14.85 -11.20
CA PRO A 234 -2.84 14.47 -9.95
C PRO A 234 -1.33 14.27 -10.14
N SER A 235 -0.56 14.53 -9.09
CA SER A 235 0.82 14.03 -9.04
C SER A 235 0.81 12.50 -9.23
N ASP A 236 1.92 11.89 -9.65
CA ASP A 236 2.09 10.42 -9.62
C ASP A 236 3.49 10.13 -9.10
N VAL A 237 3.71 10.43 -7.81
CA VAL A 237 5.04 10.31 -7.19
C VAL A 237 5.53 8.86 -7.18
N LEU A 238 4.62 7.88 -7.14
CA LEU A 238 4.95 6.46 -7.20
C LEU A 238 5.19 5.96 -8.64
N LYS A 239 4.79 6.73 -9.67
CA LYS A 239 4.92 6.38 -11.10
C LYS A 239 4.27 5.02 -11.41
N ILE A 240 3.09 4.79 -10.83
CA ILE A 240 2.38 3.50 -10.88
C ILE A 240 1.26 3.47 -11.91
N THR A 241 0.93 4.62 -12.50
CA THR A 241 -0.15 4.76 -13.48
C THR A 241 0.32 4.71 -14.93
#